data_AF-A0A7W7Q7I8-F1
#
_entry.id   AF-A0A7W7Q7I8-F1
#
_cell.length_a   1.000
_cell.length_b   1.000
_cell.length_c   1.000
_cell.angle_alpha   90.00
_cell.angle_beta   90.00
_cell.angle_gamma   90.00
#
_symmetry.space_group_name_H-M   'P 1'
#
loop_
_entity.id
_entity.type
_entity.pdbx_description
1 polymer ?
#
loop_
_entity_poly.entity_id
_entity_poly.type
_entity_poly.pdbx_seq_one_letter_code
_entity_poly.pdbx_strand_id
1 'polypeptide(L)'
;MAVVAGVVFTWLGMVLAISFLETPLKFRAPDVTLRVGLGIGRIVFRALNTAEALFAAVLAVTLVVADVPGRVLAPVVAAVAVLVLQLAAIRPVLNRRSDRVLAGDDPPRSTAHLGYVATEVVKVVLLVLAGVLTLSSW
;
A
#
# COMPACT_ATOMS: atom_id res chain seq x y z
N MET A 1 -8.82 19.40 8.98
CA MET A 1 -9.19 18.86 7.65
C MET A 1 -8.05 18.92 6.63
N ALA A 2 -7.29 20.02 6.52
CA ALA A 2 -6.14 20.14 5.60
C ALA A 2 -5.12 19.00 5.70
N VAL A 3 -4.69 18.69 6.92
CA VAL A 3 -3.71 17.63 7.19
C VAL A 3 -4.24 16.27 6.74
N VAL A 4 -5.50 15.94 7.07
CA VAL A 4 -6.12 14.67 6.67
C VAL A 4 -6.17 14.56 5.14
N ALA A 5 -6.66 15.59 4.45
CA ALA A 5 -6.73 15.58 2.98
C ALA A 5 -5.33 15.45 2.36
N GLY A 6 -4.37 16.25 2.83
CA GLY A 6 -2.99 16.21 2.35
C GLY A 6 -2.37 14.82 2.50
N VAL A 7 -2.41 14.25 3.70
CA VAL A 7 -1.84 12.92 3.97
C VAL A 7 -2.54 11.83 3.17
N VAL A 8 -3.88 11.84 3.09
CA VAL A 8 -4.65 10.83 2.33
C VAL A 8 -4.33 10.88 0.84
N PHE A 9 -4.29 12.06 0.23
CA PHE A 9 -3.98 12.18 -1.20
C PHE A 9 -2.51 11.90 -1.51
N THR A 10 -1.57 12.27 -0.63
CA THR A 10 -0.16 11.87 -0.77
C THR A 10 0.00 10.36 -0.67
N TRP A 11 -0.65 9.71 0.30
CA TRP A 11 -0.63 8.26 0.44
C TRP A 11 -1.23 7.59 -0.81
N LEU A 12 -2.40 8.03 -1.26
CA LEU A 12 -3.03 7.54 -2.49
C LEU A 12 -2.09 7.65 -3.70
N GLY A 13 -1.47 8.82 -3.88
CA GLY A 13 -0.53 9.07 -4.97
C GLY A 13 0.66 8.12 -4.94
N MET A 14 1.26 7.88 -3.76
CA MET A 14 2.35 6.92 -3.61
C MET A 14 1.95 5.48 -3.95
N VAL A 15 0.77 5.04 -3.49
CA VAL A 15 0.25 3.71 -3.78
C VAL A 15 0.03 3.53 -5.28
N LEU A 16 -0.62 4.49 -5.94
CA LEU A 16 -0.85 4.45 -7.39
C LEU A 16 0.47 4.44 -8.17
N ALA A 17 1.41 5.32 -7.81
CA ALA A 17 2.70 5.43 -8.48
C ALA A 17 3.55 4.16 -8.33
N ILE A 18 3.63 3.60 -7.13
CA ILE A 18 4.54 2.48 -6.85
C ILE A 18 3.86 1.13 -7.16
N SER A 19 2.70 0.85 -6.56
CA SER A 19 2.07 -0.46 -6.67
C SER A 19 1.49 -0.74 -8.05
N PHE A 20 0.94 0.29 -8.71
CA PHE A 20 0.22 0.11 -9.98
C PHE A 20 1.01 0.54 -11.21
N LEU A 21 1.84 1.58 -11.13
CA LEU A 21 2.65 2.03 -12.27
C LEU A 21 4.06 1.41 -12.26
N GLU A 22 4.89 1.72 -11.27
CA GLU A 22 6.29 1.29 -11.20
C GLU A 22 6.41 -0.23 -11.24
N THR A 23 5.63 -0.93 -10.41
CA THR A 23 5.82 -2.36 -10.20
C THR A 23 5.54 -3.19 -11.46
N PRO A 24 4.47 -2.95 -12.23
CA PRO A 24 4.29 -3.62 -13.51
C PRO A 24 5.26 -3.14 -14.59
N LEU A 25 5.60 -1.85 -14.64
CA LEU A 25 6.43 -1.28 -15.71
C LEU A 25 7.90 -1.73 -15.63
N LYS A 26 8.47 -1.91 -14.42
CA LYS A 26 9.88 -2.31 -14.28
C LYS A 26 10.20 -3.67 -14.90
N PHE A 27 9.23 -4.59 -14.95
CA PHE A 27 9.40 -5.90 -15.58
C PHE A 27 9.26 -5.86 -17.11
N ARG A 28 8.89 -4.72 -17.69
CA ARG A 28 8.83 -4.51 -19.14
C ARG A 28 10.10 -3.88 -19.71
N ALA A 29 11.02 -3.44 -18.85
CA ALA A 29 12.28 -2.86 -19.29
C ALA A 29 13.20 -3.94 -19.90
N PRO A 30 13.94 -3.61 -20.97
CA PRO A 30 14.90 -4.54 -21.56
C PRO A 30 15.94 -4.97 -20.51
N ASP A 31 16.41 -6.22 -20.64
CA ASP A 31 17.45 -6.83 -19.78
C ASP A 31 17.09 -7.00 -18.28
N VAL A 32 15.87 -6.65 -17.87
CA VAL A 32 15.42 -6.89 -16.49
C VAL A 32 14.99 -8.35 -16.31
N THR A 33 15.85 -9.12 -15.63
CA THR A 33 15.50 -10.47 -15.20
C THR A 33 14.52 -10.46 -14.03
N LEU A 34 13.76 -11.55 -13.85
CA LEU A 34 12.85 -11.72 -12.71
C LEU A 34 13.57 -11.53 -11.37
N ARG A 35 14.79 -12.07 -11.22
CA ARG A 35 15.60 -11.96 -10.01
C ARG A 35 15.94 -10.50 -9.68
N VAL A 36 16.35 -9.73 -10.68
CA VAL A 36 16.63 -8.29 -10.53
C VAL A 36 15.35 -7.53 -10.16
N GLY A 37 14.25 -7.76 -10.87
CA GLY A 37 12.98 -7.09 -10.59
C GLY A 37 12.40 -7.40 -9.21
N LEU A 38 12.54 -8.63 -8.71
CA LEU A 38 12.16 -9.02 -7.34
C LEU A 38 13.06 -8.36 -6.29
N GLY A 39 14.37 -8.27 -6.54
CA GLY A 39 15.32 -7.57 -5.67
C GLY A 39 14.96 -6.08 -5.51
N ILE A 40 14.74 -5.38 -6.63
CA ILE A 40 14.28 -3.98 -6.65
C ILE A 40 12.94 -3.86 -5.93
N GLY A 41 11.98 -4.73 -6.25
CA GLY A 41 10.67 -4.75 -5.62
C GLY A 41 10.74 -4.82 -4.09
N ARG A 42 11.60 -5.68 -3.52
CA ARG A 42 11.73 -5.80 -2.06
C ARG A 42 12.14 -4.49 -1.39
N ILE A 43 13.08 -3.76 -1.98
CA ILE A 43 13.58 -2.49 -1.45
C ILE A 43 12.50 -1.42 -1.57
N VAL A 44 11.92 -1.27 -2.77
CA VAL A 44 10.90 -0.25 -3.05
C VAL A 44 9.64 -0.46 -2.19
N PHE A 45 9.12 -1.69 -2.10
CA PHE A 45 7.98 -1.97 -1.23
C PHE A 45 8.32 -1.84 0.26
N ARG A 46 9.56 -2.08 0.69
CA ARG A 46 9.93 -1.77 2.08
C ARG A 46 9.84 -0.26 2.36
N ALA A 47 10.33 0.56 1.44
CA ALA A 47 10.25 2.02 1.54
C ALA A 47 8.80 2.51 1.49
N LEU A 48 8.00 2.05 0.52
CA LEU A 48 6.57 2.35 0.43
C LEU A 48 5.87 2.02 1.75
N ASN A 49 5.94 0.77 2.21
CA ASN A 49 5.23 0.34 3.41
C ASN A 49 5.68 1.08 4.68
N THR A 50 6.92 1.59 4.72
CA THR A 50 7.40 2.46 5.81
C THR A 50 6.72 3.83 5.73
N ALA A 51 6.66 4.43 4.54
CA ALA A 51 5.93 5.68 4.32
C ALA A 51 4.43 5.53 4.63
N GLU A 52 3.80 4.43 4.22
CA GLU A 52 2.40 4.13 4.55
C GLU A 52 2.16 4.04 6.06
N ALA A 53 3.06 3.40 6.80
CA ALA A 53 2.98 3.34 8.26
C ALA A 53 3.12 4.72 8.91
N LEU A 54 3.99 5.60 8.37
CA LEU A 54 4.11 6.98 8.83
C LEU A 54 2.84 7.78 8.55
N PHE A 55 2.26 7.65 7.35
CA PHE A 55 0.97 8.29 7.04
C PHE A 55 -0.15 7.79 7.93
N ALA A 56 -0.23 6.48 8.18
CA ALA A 56 -1.17 5.89 9.12
C ALA A 56 -1.01 6.46 10.54
N ALA A 57 0.23 6.62 11.02
CA ALA A 57 0.51 7.21 12.32
C ALA A 57 0.09 8.69 12.39
N VAL A 58 0.40 9.49 11.37
CA VAL A 58 -0.02 10.90 11.31
C VAL A 58 -1.54 11.02 11.29
N LEU A 59 -2.23 10.18 10.51
CA LEU A 59 -3.70 10.14 10.49
C LEU A 59 -4.26 9.73 11.85
N ALA A 60 -3.69 8.71 12.51
CA ALA A 60 -4.13 8.29 13.84
C ALA A 60 -4.01 9.43 14.87
N VAL A 61 -2.89 10.15 14.90
CA VAL A 61 -2.71 11.32 15.78
C VAL A 61 -3.72 12.42 15.43
N THR A 62 -3.90 12.71 14.14
CA THR A 62 -4.82 13.77 13.70
C THR A 62 -6.27 13.46 14.09
N LEU A 63 -6.68 12.20 13.99
CA LEU A 63 -8.03 11.74 14.35
C LEU A 63 -8.30 11.76 15.86
N VAL A 64 -7.26 11.69 16.70
CA VAL A 64 -7.38 11.79 18.17
C VAL A 64 -7.41 13.24 18.63
N VAL A 65 -6.65 14.12 17.97
CA VAL A 65 -6.48 15.52 18.40
C VAL A 65 -7.51 16.46 17.78
N ALA A 66 -8.09 16.12 16.64
CA ALA A 66 -9.10 16.93 15.95
C ALA A 66 -10.48 16.26 15.97
N ASP A 67 -11.53 17.07 16.03
CA ASP A 67 -12.91 16.60 15.86
C ASP A 67 -13.15 16.30 14.37
N VAL A 68 -13.03 15.03 13.99
CA VAL A 68 -13.16 14.57 12.61
C VAL A 68 -14.51 13.87 12.43
N PRO A 69 -15.32 14.25 11.41
CA PRO A 69 -16.60 13.62 11.17
C PRO A 69 -16.50 12.10 11.05
N GLY A 70 -17.40 11.36 11.69
CA GLY A 70 -17.40 9.89 11.67
C GLY A 70 -17.40 9.28 10.27
N ARG A 71 -18.01 9.98 9.29
CA ARG A 71 -17.98 9.60 7.87
C ARG A 71 -16.57 9.59 7.25
N VAL A 72 -15.65 10.43 7.74
CA VAL A 72 -14.23 10.46 7.33
C VAL A 72 -13.42 9.43 8.12
N LEU A 73 -13.76 9.24 9.40
CA LEU A 73 -13.07 8.30 10.28
C LEU A 73 -13.14 6.86 9.75
N ALA A 74 -14.33 6.40 9.35
CA ALA A 74 -14.56 5.02 8.91
C ALA A 74 -13.64 4.56 7.76
N PRO A 75 -13.56 5.26 6.60
CA PRO A 75 -12.67 4.84 5.51
C PRO A 75 -11.18 4.95 5.86
N VAL A 76 -10.77 5.91 6.69
CA VAL A 76 -9.38 6.03 7.15
C VAL A 76 -8.99 4.83 8.02
N VAL A 77 -9.81 4.50 9.01
CA VAL A 77 -9.57 3.33 9.88
C VAL A 77 -9.54 2.04 9.07
N ALA A 78 -10.46 1.89 8.11
CA ALA A 78 -10.47 0.75 7.21
C ALA A 78 -9.20 0.66 6.36
N ALA A 79 -8.70 1.78 5.81
CA ALA A 79 -7.47 1.80 5.03
C ALA A 79 -6.25 1.38 5.87
N VAL A 80 -6.18 1.84 7.12
CA VAL A 80 -5.13 1.43 8.07
C VAL A 80 -5.26 -0.06 8.43
N ALA A 81 -6.46 -0.57 8.64
CA ALA A 81 -6.68 -2.00 8.89
C ALA A 81 -6.23 -2.87 7.71
N VAL A 82 -6.50 -2.43 6.48
CA VAL A 82 -6.00 -3.09 5.26
C VAL A 82 -4.47 -3.09 5.22
N LEU A 83 -3.82 -1.96 5.53
CA LEU A 83 -2.36 -1.89 5.63
C LEU A 83 -1.83 -2.90 6.67
N VAL A 84 -2.41 -2.96 7.87
CA VAL A 84 -2.00 -3.90 8.91
C VAL A 84 -2.15 -5.34 8.43
N LEU A 85 -3.27 -5.69 7.79
CA LEU A 85 -3.48 -7.02 7.20
C LEU A 85 -2.41 -7.36 6.15
N GLN A 86 -2.08 -6.40 5.28
CA GLN A 86 -1.04 -6.58 4.27
C GLN A 86 0.32 -6.86 4.91
N LEU A 87 0.70 -6.06 5.93
CA LEU A 87 2.00 -6.21 6.61
C LEU A 87 2.09 -7.50 7.43
N ALA A 88 1.03 -7.88 8.12
CA ALA A 88 1.04 -9.00 9.07
C ALA A 88 0.78 -10.36 8.41
N ALA A 89 -0.09 -10.42 7.39
CA ALA A 89 -0.55 -11.69 6.81
C ALA A 89 -0.02 -11.93 5.39
N ILE A 90 -0.12 -10.94 4.50
CA ILE A 90 0.13 -11.14 3.06
C ILE A 90 1.63 -11.03 2.74
N ARG A 91 2.27 -9.97 3.22
CA ARG A 91 3.66 -9.65 2.92
C ARG A 91 4.66 -10.73 3.38
N PRO A 92 4.51 -11.37 4.56
CA PRO A 92 5.41 -12.45 4.96
C PRO A 92 5.37 -13.64 3.99
N VAL A 93 4.18 -13.98 3.47
CA VAL A 93 4.01 -15.07 2.49
C VAL A 93 4.67 -14.72 1.17
N LEU A 94 4.49 -13.48 0.70
CA LEU A 94 5.13 -13.00 -0.53
C LEU A 94 6.66 -12.95 -0.39
N ASN A 95 7.18 -12.47 0.74
CA ASN A 95 8.62 -12.40 0.98
C ASN A 95 9.26 -13.80 0.97
N ARG A 96 8.68 -14.77 1.69
CA ARG A 96 9.17 -16.18 1.69
C ARG A 96 9.18 -16.78 0.29
N ARG A 97 8.19 -16.44 -0.56
CA ARG A 97 8.18 -16.87 -1.97
C ARG A 97 9.30 -16.21 -2.75
N SER A 98 9.44 -14.89 -2.64
CA SER A 98 10.51 -14.15 -3.32
C SER A 98 11.88 -14.64 -2.88
N ASP A 99 12.09 -14.96 -1.60
CA ASP A 99 13.35 -15.52 -1.08
C ASP A 99 13.72 -16.84 -1.79
N ARG A 100 12.75 -17.75 -1.97
CA ARG A 100 12.95 -19.00 -2.72
C ARG A 100 13.32 -18.77 -4.19
N VAL A 101 12.62 -17.87 -4.88
CA VAL A 101 12.95 -17.52 -6.27
C VAL A 101 14.36 -16.92 -6.39
N LEU A 102 14.75 -16.08 -5.43
CA LEU A 102 16.10 -15.52 -5.38
C LEU A 102 17.16 -16.58 -5.07
N ALA A 103 16.83 -17.62 -4.30
CA ALA A 103 17.68 -18.77 -4.04
C ALA A 103 17.84 -19.72 -5.25
N GLY A 104 16.99 -19.56 -6.28
CA GLY A 104 17.03 -20.38 -7.50
C GLY A 104 15.93 -21.43 -7.60
N ASP A 105 15.02 -21.49 -6.62
CA ASP A 105 13.86 -22.38 -6.68
C ASP A 105 12.81 -21.86 -7.68
N ASP A 106 12.02 -22.77 -8.25
CA ASP A 106 10.83 -22.43 -9.05
C ASP A 106 9.52 -22.86 -8.33
N PRO A 107 9.04 -22.07 -7.35
CA PRO A 107 7.89 -22.46 -6.54
C PRO A 107 6.56 -22.38 -7.33
N PRO A 108 5.63 -23.33 -7.11
CA PRO A 108 4.34 -23.40 -7.83
C PRO A 108 3.54 -22.10 -7.68
N ARG A 109 2.67 -21.78 -8.64
CA ARG A 109 1.89 -20.51 -8.67
C ARG A 109 1.20 -20.22 -7.33
N SER A 110 1.29 -18.97 -6.85
CA SER A 110 0.67 -18.53 -5.59
C SER A 110 -0.48 -17.56 -5.85
N THR A 111 -1.58 -17.77 -5.13
CA THR A 111 -2.74 -16.87 -5.09
C THR A 111 -2.53 -15.68 -4.15
N ALA A 112 -1.50 -15.70 -3.30
CA ALA A 112 -1.22 -14.61 -2.36
C ALA A 112 -0.93 -13.29 -3.07
N HIS A 113 -0.39 -13.33 -4.29
CA HIS A 113 -0.17 -12.13 -5.09
C HIS A 113 -1.50 -11.50 -5.53
N LEU A 114 -2.49 -12.30 -5.92
CA LEU A 114 -3.83 -11.81 -6.23
C LEU A 114 -4.50 -11.20 -5.00
N GLY A 115 -4.32 -11.82 -3.83
CA GLY A 115 -4.78 -11.26 -2.55
C GLY A 115 -4.16 -9.89 -2.27
N TYR A 116 -2.85 -9.73 -2.51
CA TYR A 116 -2.18 -8.44 -2.40
C TYR A 116 -2.79 -7.40 -3.33
N VAL A 117 -2.95 -7.72 -4.62
CA VAL A 117 -3.55 -6.79 -5.61
C VAL A 117 -4.97 -6.39 -5.20
N ALA A 118 -5.80 -7.35 -4.75
CA ALA A 118 -7.15 -7.05 -4.28
C ALA A 118 -7.13 -6.07 -3.09
N THR A 119 -6.24 -6.30 -2.11
CA THR A 119 -6.10 -5.39 -0.97
C THR A 119 -5.56 -4.00 -1.34
N GLU A 120 -4.69 -3.89 -2.34
CA GLU A 120 -4.24 -2.60 -2.87
C GLU A 120 -5.40 -1.83 -3.51
N VAL A 121 -6.24 -2.49 -4.31
CA VAL A 121 -7.42 -1.87 -4.92
C VAL A 121 -8.40 -1.39 -3.84
N VAL A 122 -8.66 -2.22 -2.83
CA VAL A 122 -9.51 -1.83 -1.69
C VAL A 122 -8.94 -0.60 -0.98
N LYS A 123 -7.64 -0.59 -0.69
CA LYS A 123 -6.96 0.55 -0.04
C LYS A 123 -7.06 1.82 -0.89
N VAL A 124 -6.89 1.73 -2.21
CA VAL A 124 -7.08 2.85 -3.14
C VAL A 124 -8.51 3.40 -3.04
N VAL A 125 -9.53 2.55 -3.10
CA VAL A 125 -10.93 2.97 -2.97
C VAL A 125 -11.17 3.67 -1.63
N LEU A 126 -10.67 3.10 -0.53
CA LEU A 126 -10.82 3.68 0.81
C LEU A 126 -10.13 5.04 0.93
N LEU A 127 -8.93 5.20 0.37
CA LEU A 127 -8.21 6.48 0.37
C LEU A 127 -8.92 7.53 -0.50
N VAL A 128 -9.45 7.16 -1.66
CA VAL A 128 -10.28 8.05 -2.48
C VAL A 128 -11.51 8.51 -1.71
N LEU A 129 -12.25 7.58 -1.09
CA LEU A 129 -13.42 7.89 -0.28
C LEU A 129 -13.07 8.81 0.89
N ALA A 130 -12.02 8.49 1.65
CA ALA A 130 -11.54 9.32 2.75
C ALA A 130 -11.18 10.73 2.29
N GLY A 131 -10.48 10.86 1.16
CA GLY A 131 -10.07 12.16 0.60
C GLY A 131 -11.27 13.00 0.17
N VAL A 132 -12.19 12.42 -0.61
CA VAL A 132 -13.42 13.10 -1.08
C VAL A 132 -14.30 13.51 0.10
N LEU A 133 -14.52 12.61 1.06
CA LEU A 133 -15.34 12.92 2.23
C LEU A 133 -14.70 14.02 3.09
N THR A 134 -13.38 14.01 3.21
CA THR A 134 -12.64 15.09 3.89
C THR A 134 -12.85 16.41 3.17
N LEU A 135 -12.71 16.46 1.84
CA LEU A 135 -12.92 17.67 1.02
C LEU A 135 -14.37 18.19 1.05
N SER A 136 -15.36 17.29 1.10
CA SER A 136 -16.78 17.66 1.21
C SER A 136 -17.21 18.09 2.61
N SER A 137 -16.32 17.98 3.59
CA SER A 137 -16.56 18.36 4.99
C SER A 137 -15.85 19.67 5.37
N TRP A 138 -15.43 20.45 4.38
CA TRP A 138 -14.93 21.81 4.53
C TRP A 138 -16.06 22.83 4.49
#